data_AF-A0A2W1U4J5-F1
#
_entry.id   AF-A0A2W1U4J5-F1
#
_cell.length_a   1.000
_cell.length_b   1.000
_cell.length_c   1.000
_cell.angle_alpha   90.00
_cell.angle_beta   90.00
_cell.angle_gamma   90.00
#
_symmetry.space_group_name_H-M   'P 1'
#
loop_
_entity.id
_entity.type
_entity.pdbx_description
1 polymer ?
#
loop_
_entity_poly.entity_id
_entity_poly.type
_entity_poly.pdbx_seq_one_letter_code
_entity_poly.pdbx_strand_id
1 'polypeptide(L)'
;MITGIAAVVAAGLLAGGLFLTARQGADDPTIGAGSASQTPVDAPTAAGDGTVTITRTGPDMPGSTALGRCDTTTQAAVAQYETEALGRVTLQCGTAAQGYEHIRVRHTADWQDVVSGHGSRDWDDAMLTAVQTALEDPRPGFPLDAGDGKVCYAAPVRFDDGSRPDDEPFVKVIVSATTDRVITAYPTRTDDC
;
A
#
# COMPACT_ATOMS: atom_id res chain seq x y z
N MET A 1 -38.03 -26.99 28.02
CA MET A 1 -37.62 -28.40 27.91
C MET A 1 -36.46 -28.43 26.91
N ILE A 2 -35.21 -28.34 27.37
CA ILE A 2 -34.02 -28.31 26.51
C ILE A 2 -33.27 -29.61 26.81
N THR A 3 -33.06 -30.43 25.77
CA THR A 3 -32.56 -31.81 25.88
C THR A 3 -31.31 -31.97 25.02
N GLY A 4 -30.16 -32.27 25.65
CA GLY A 4 -28.93 -32.83 25.05
C GLY A 4 -28.22 -31.93 24.03
N ILE A 5 -26.96 -32.12 23.63
CA ILE A 5 -26.21 -33.36 23.42
C ILE A 5 -24.70 -33.09 23.64
N ALA A 6 -24.03 -34.18 24.02
CA ALA A 6 -22.66 -34.32 24.52
C ALA A 6 -21.51 -33.94 23.56
N ALA A 7 -20.35 -33.75 24.20
CA ALA A 7 -19.03 -33.56 23.63
C ALA A 7 -18.50 -34.78 22.87
N VAL A 8 -17.67 -34.52 21.85
CA VAL A 8 -16.74 -35.49 21.27
C VAL A 8 -15.35 -34.85 21.17
N VAL A 9 -14.41 -35.42 21.89
CA VAL A 9 -12.96 -35.20 21.79
C VAL A 9 -12.42 -36.10 20.69
N ALA A 10 -11.61 -35.59 19.78
CA ALA A 10 -10.73 -36.42 18.95
C ALA A 10 -9.38 -35.73 18.78
N ALA A 11 -8.37 -36.28 19.46
CA ALA A 11 -6.96 -35.99 19.27
C ALA A 11 -6.44 -36.74 18.03
N GLY A 12 -5.61 -36.07 17.23
CA GLY A 12 -4.88 -36.69 16.11
C GLY A 12 -3.46 -36.16 16.04
N LEU A 13 -2.54 -36.89 16.69
CA LEU A 13 -1.09 -36.82 16.45
C LEU A 13 -0.75 -37.63 15.21
N LEU A 14 -0.04 -37.04 14.24
CA LEU A 14 0.76 -37.80 13.28
C LEU A 14 2.13 -37.16 13.11
N ALA A 15 3.14 -37.98 13.38
CA ALA A 15 4.57 -37.72 13.28
C ALA A 15 5.13 -38.28 11.96
N GLY A 16 6.27 -37.74 11.54
CA GLY A 16 7.15 -38.26 10.46
C GLY A 16 7.06 -37.43 9.18
N GLY A 17 8.10 -36.82 8.62
CA GLY A 17 9.54 -37.04 8.72
C GLY A 17 10.05 -37.58 7.38
N LEU A 18 10.60 -36.74 6.51
CA LEU A 18 11.61 -37.15 5.52
C LEU A 18 12.40 -35.94 5.01
N PHE A 19 13.70 -35.92 5.34
CA PHE A 19 14.70 -35.06 4.72
C PHE A 19 15.02 -35.59 3.32
N LEU A 20 14.89 -34.77 2.29
CA LEU A 20 15.48 -35.02 0.97
C LEU A 20 16.54 -33.94 0.72
N THR A 21 17.80 -34.32 0.96
CA THR A 21 18.96 -33.56 0.46
C THR A 21 19.40 -34.21 -0.85
N ALA A 22 19.07 -33.59 -1.98
CA ALA A 22 19.66 -33.93 -3.27
C ALA A 22 20.69 -32.87 -3.62
N ARG A 23 21.96 -33.26 -3.57
CA ARG A 23 23.11 -32.50 -4.05
C ARG A 23 23.30 -32.75 -5.54
N GLN A 24 23.54 -31.66 -6.28
CA GLN A 24 24.62 -31.50 -7.26
C GLN A 24 24.43 -32.09 -8.67
N GLY A 25 24.22 -31.17 -9.61
CA GLY A 25 24.51 -31.33 -11.03
C GLY A 25 24.89 -29.97 -11.59
N ALA A 26 26.19 -29.71 -11.70
CA ALA A 26 26.71 -28.65 -12.54
C ALA A 26 26.84 -29.25 -13.94
N ASP A 27 26.14 -28.68 -14.92
CA ASP A 27 26.51 -28.72 -16.33
C ASP A 27 25.77 -27.56 -17.04
N ASP A 28 26.58 -26.71 -17.65
CA ASP A 28 26.23 -25.51 -18.42
C ASP A 28 25.94 -25.90 -19.88
N PRO A 29 24.83 -25.44 -20.46
CA PRO A 29 24.78 -25.17 -21.90
C PRO A 29 24.39 -23.72 -22.17
N THR A 30 25.36 -22.97 -22.67
CA THR A 30 25.19 -21.64 -23.27
C THR A 30 24.46 -21.74 -24.62
N ILE A 31 23.21 -21.25 -24.70
CA ILE A 31 22.62 -20.71 -25.94
C ILE A 31 21.63 -19.59 -25.56
N GLY A 32 21.88 -18.39 -26.07
CA GLY A 32 21.10 -17.19 -25.77
C GLY A 32 19.69 -17.20 -26.34
N ALA A 33 18.74 -16.77 -25.51
CA ALA A 33 17.49 -16.15 -25.91
C ALA A 33 17.05 -15.23 -24.76
N GLY A 34 16.66 -14.00 -25.11
CA GLY A 34 16.42 -12.92 -24.16
C GLY A 34 15.50 -13.30 -23.00
N SER A 35 15.97 -13.02 -21.80
CA SER A 35 15.14 -12.82 -20.62
C SER A 35 15.86 -11.76 -19.81
N ALA A 36 15.34 -10.54 -19.85
CA ALA A 36 15.75 -9.52 -18.91
C ALA A 36 15.37 -10.05 -17.53
N SER A 37 16.35 -10.61 -16.82
CA SER A 37 16.27 -10.81 -15.39
C SER A 37 16.15 -9.44 -14.77
N GLN A 38 14.91 -9.00 -14.55
CA GLN A 38 14.63 -7.90 -13.64
C GLN A 38 15.07 -8.40 -12.28
N THR A 39 16.24 -7.96 -11.84
CA THR A 39 16.62 -8.00 -10.43
C THR A 39 15.48 -7.30 -9.68
N PRO A 40 14.80 -7.96 -8.72
CA PRO A 40 14.00 -7.23 -7.76
C PRO A 40 14.96 -6.23 -7.11
N VAL A 41 14.66 -4.94 -7.22
CA VAL A 41 15.31 -3.96 -6.38
C VAL A 41 14.77 -4.25 -4.99
N ASP A 42 15.47 -5.10 -4.25
CA ASP A 42 15.24 -5.29 -2.82
C ASP A 42 15.50 -3.94 -2.16
N ALA A 43 14.43 -3.17 -1.98
CA ALA A 43 14.42 -2.04 -1.07
C ALA A 43 14.75 -2.59 0.33
N PRO A 44 15.55 -1.89 1.15
CA PRO A 44 15.84 -2.35 2.49
C PRO A 44 14.53 -2.32 3.29
N THR A 45 13.95 -3.49 3.56
CA THR A 45 12.92 -3.66 4.58
C THR A 45 13.56 -3.52 5.95
N ALA A 46 13.90 -2.29 6.33
CA ALA A 46 13.82 -1.94 7.73
C ALA A 46 12.33 -1.93 8.05
N ALA A 47 11.91 -2.66 9.09
CA ALA A 47 10.58 -2.44 9.68
C ALA A 47 10.53 -0.94 10.00
N GLY A 48 9.73 -0.20 9.25
CA GLY A 48 9.62 1.24 9.40
C GLY A 48 9.02 1.55 10.76
N ASP A 49 9.17 2.78 11.21
CA ASP A 49 8.40 3.30 12.34
C ASP A 49 6.97 3.68 11.91
N GLY A 50 6.50 3.15 10.78
CA GLY A 50 5.25 3.52 10.11
C GLY A 50 5.24 4.92 9.52
N THR A 51 6.41 5.56 9.33
CA THR A 51 6.52 6.91 8.75
C THR A 51 6.74 6.87 7.24
N VAL A 52 5.87 7.57 6.51
CA VAL A 52 6.07 7.88 5.08
C VAL A 52 7.35 8.68 4.92
N THR A 53 8.28 8.19 4.09
CA THR A 53 9.44 8.97 3.65
C THR A 53 9.25 9.37 2.19
N ILE A 54 8.89 10.63 1.96
CA ILE A 54 8.74 11.20 0.62
C ILE A 54 10.12 11.58 0.09
N THR A 55 10.53 10.98 -1.03
CA THR A 55 11.74 11.41 -1.72
C THR A 55 11.48 12.74 -2.44
N ARG A 56 12.43 13.67 -2.32
CA ARG A 56 12.29 15.02 -2.90
C ARG A 56 12.43 15.04 -4.43
N THR A 57 12.98 13.95 -4.98
CA THR A 57 13.07 13.65 -6.41
C THR A 57 12.87 12.14 -6.61
N GLY A 58 12.54 11.71 -7.84
CA GLY A 58 12.33 10.30 -8.14
C GLY A 58 11.72 10.08 -9.51
N PRO A 59 11.55 8.80 -9.91
CA PRO A 59 10.76 8.46 -11.09
C PRO A 59 9.27 8.75 -10.85
N ASP A 60 8.55 9.03 -11.95
CA ASP A 60 7.10 9.13 -12.00
C ASP A 60 6.44 7.78 -11.65
N MET A 61 5.58 7.79 -10.64
CA MET A 61 4.81 6.66 -10.12
C MET A 61 3.34 7.04 -10.17
N PRO A 62 2.47 6.17 -10.71
CA PRO A 62 2.74 4.82 -11.21
C PRO A 62 3.24 4.84 -12.67
N GLY A 63 3.58 6.03 -13.18
CA GLY A 63 3.92 6.28 -14.58
C GLY A 63 2.71 6.72 -15.40
N SER A 64 2.94 7.62 -16.35
CA SER A 64 1.95 8.09 -17.35
C SER A 64 1.08 7.00 -18.00
N THR A 65 1.59 5.79 -18.21
CA THR A 65 0.80 4.68 -18.78
C THR A 65 -0.30 4.21 -17.82
N ALA A 66 -0.03 4.16 -16.52
CA ALA A 66 -1.03 3.77 -15.54
C ALA A 66 -2.13 4.82 -15.41
N LEU A 67 -1.74 6.09 -15.38
CA LEU A 67 -2.66 7.22 -15.28
C LEU A 67 -3.46 7.45 -16.57
N GLY A 68 -2.86 7.25 -17.75
CA GLY A 68 -3.55 7.37 -19.04
C GLY A 68 -4.71 6.36 -19.21
N ARG A 69 -4.73 5.26 -18.43
CA ARG A 69 -5.91 4.37 -18.39
C ARG A 69 -7.12 5.04 -17.74
N CYS A 70 -6.90 5.95 -16.80
CA CYS A 70 -7.96 6.64 -16.08
C CYS A 70 -8.77 7.59 -16.97
N ASP A 71 -8.22 8.01 -18.12
CA ASP A 71 -8.96 8.77 -19.13
C ASP A 71 -10.03 7.95 -19.87
N THR A 72 -9.95 6.61 -19.77
CA THR A 72 -10.80 5.69 -20.53
C THR A 72 -11.68 4.79 -19.67
N THR A 73 -11.30 4.56 -18.42
CA THR A 73 -12.05 3.67 -17.52
C THR A 73 -11.85 4.04 -16.05
N THR A 74 -12.90 3.81 -15.26
CA THR A 74 -12.90 3.99 -13.81
C THR A 74 -12.40 2.76 -13.05
N GLN A 75 -12.25 1.62 -13.76
CA GLN A 75 -12.01 0.31 -13.14
C GLN A 75 -10.55 -0.12 -13.15
N ALA A 76 -9.71 0.51 -13.97
CA ALA A 76 -8.29 0.15 -14.05
C ALA A 76 -7.58 0.41 -12.72
N ALA A 77 -6.65 -0.47 -12.36
CA ALA A 77 -5.78 -0.27 -11.23
C ALA A 77 -4.72 0.79 -11.57
N VAL A 78 -4.60 1.78 -10.68
CA VAL A 78 -3.48 2.72 -10.61
C VAL A 78 -2.34 2.06 -9.85
N ALA A 79 -2.66 1.44 -8.70
CA ALA A 79 -1.71 0.69 -7.88
C ALA A 79 -2.45 -0.39 -7.05
N GLN A 80 -1.69 -1.36 -6.54
CA GLN A 80 -2.16 -2.42 -5.63
C GLN A 80 -1.18 -2.52 -4.47
N TYR A 81 -1.70 -2.75 -3.27
CA TYR A 81 -0.94 -2.77 -2.01
C TYR A 81 -1.33 -4.01 -1.20
N GLU A 82 -0.37 -4.63 -0.53
CA GLU A 82 -0.64 -5.76 0.36
C GLU A 82 -0.69 -5.27 1.81
N THR A 83 -1.87 -5.38 2.43
CA THR A 83 -2.09 -4.91 3.81
C THR A 83 -2.19 -6.09 4.77
N GLU A 84 -1.73 -5.94 6.00
CA GLU A 84 -1.88 -6.97 7.03
C GLU A 84 -3.37 -7.23 7.37
N ALA A 85 -4.17 -6.17 7.45
CA ALA A 85 -5.54 -6.25 7.96
C ALA A 85 -6.59 -6.70 6.92
N LEU A 86 -6.46 -6.30 5.66
CA LEU A 86 -7.44 -6.58 4.60
C LEU A 86 -6.88 -7.47 3.48
N GLY A 87 -5.59 -7.82 3.52
CA GLY A 87 -4.91 -8.39 2.37
C GLY A 87 -4.76 -7.35 1.26
N ARG A 88 -4.96 -7.77 0.00
CA ARG A 88 -4.74 -6.91 -1.15
C ARG A 88 -5.78 -5.79 -1.27
N VAL A 89 -5.31 -4.55 -1.21
CA VAL A 89 -6.11 -3.33 -1.46
C VAL A 89 -5.73 -2.72 -2.80
N THR A 90 -6.72 -2.27 -3.58
CA THR A 90 -6.50 -1.64 -4.89
C THR A 90 -6.83 -0.15 -4.88
N LEU A 91 -5.90 0.69 -5.33
CA LEU A 91 -6.23 2.05 -5.77
C LEU A 91 -6.64 1.99 -7.25
N GLN A 92 -7.93 2.17 -7.50
CA GLN A 92 -8.48 2.23 -8.85
C GLN A 92 -8.51 3.66 -9.37
N CYS A 93 -8.60 3.82 -10.69
CA CYS A 93 -8.86 5.11 -11.34
C CYS A 93 -10.07 5.82 -10.71
N GLY A 94 -11.16 5.08 -10.48
CA GLY A 94 -12.28 5.55 -9.68
C GLY A 94 -13.11 6.64 -10.35
N THR A 95 -13.81 7.43 -9.55
CA THR A 95 -14.69 8.53 -9.96
C THR A 95 -14.49 9.73 -9.05
N ALA A 96 -15.20 10.84 -9.26
CA ALA A 96 -15.18 11.97 -8.32
C ALA A 96 -15.65 11.62 -6.88
N ALA A 97 -16.17 10.42 -6.63
CA ALA A 97 -16.60 9.95 -5.32
C ALA A 97 -15.64 8.95 -4.65
N GLN A 98 -14.75 8.29 -5.39
CA GLN A 98 -13.76 7.37 -4.82
C GLN A 98 -12.55 7.14 -5.74
N GLY A 99 -11.46 6.63 -5.20
CA GLY A 99 -10.26 6.23 -5.94
C GLY A 99 -9.40 7.41 -6.36
N TYR A 100 -8.51 7.19 -7.34
CA TYR A 100 -7.54 8.17 -7.78
C TYR A 100 -8.19 9.47 -8.26
N GLU A 101 -9.29 9.39 -9.01
CA GLU A 101 -9.99 10.56 -9.52
C GLU A 101 -10.58 11.43 -8.40
N HIS A 102 -11.08 10.81 -7.33
CA HIS A 102 -11.56 11.54 -6.17
C HIS A 102 -10.43 12.30 -5.48
N ILE A 103 -9.29 11.62 -5.28
CA ILE A 103 -8.08 12.21 -4.70
C ILE A 103 -7.60 13.38 -5.56
N ARG A 104 -7.50 13.17 -6.88
CA ARG A 104 -7.11 14.21 -7.84
C ARG A 104 -8.02 15.43 -7.77
N VAL A 105 -9.34 15.24 -7.80
CA VAL A 105 -10.29 16.36 -7.83
C VAL A 105 -10.38 17.10 -6.49
N ARG A 106 -10.19 16.41 -5.36
CA ARG A 106 -10.42 16.98 -4.02
C ARG A 106 -9.16 17.38 -3.27
N HIS A 107 -8.04 16.71 -3.53
CA HIS A 107 -6.85 16.74 -2.68
C HIS A 107 -5.56 17.05 -3.44
N THR A 108 -5.63 17.39 -4.74
CA THR A 108 -4.42 17.83 -5.47
C THR A 108 -3.77 19.04 -4.80
N ALA A 109 -4.57 20.03 -4.36
CA ALA A 109 -4.03 21.22 -3.69
C ALA A 109 -3.33 20.84 -2.37
N ASP A 110 -3.96 20.02 -1.53
CA ASP A 110 -3.40 19.55 -0.27
C ASP A 110 -2.05 18.83 -0.50
N TRP A 111 -1.99 17.91 -1.48
CA TRP A 111 -0.75 17.21 -1.82
C TRP A 111 0.32 18.14 -2.45
N GLN A 112 -0.09 19.15 -3.21
CA GLN A 112 0.82 20.16 -3.75
C GLN A 112 1.44 21.01 -2.64
N ASP A 113 0.66 21.38 -1.64
CA ASP A 113 1.13 22.14 -0.49
C ASP A 113 2.16 21.35 0.31
N VAL A 114 1.97 20.03 0.47
CA VAL A 114 2.97 19.14 1.09
C VAL A 114 4.32 19.21 0.36
N VAL A 115 4.34 19.07 -0.98
CA VAL A 115 5.62 19.00 -1.73
C VAL A 115 6.21 20.37 -2.08
N SER A 116 5.45 21.45 -1.90
CA SER A 116 5.85 22.81 -2.25
C SER A 116 7.12 23.23 -1.50
N GLY A 117 8.15 23.67 -2.24
CA GLY A 117 9.43 24.09 -1.65
C GLY A 117 10.32 22.95 -1.17
N HIS A 118 9.88 21.69 -1.24
CA HIS A 118 10.65 20.52 -0.82
C HIS A 118 11.33 19.79 -1.98
N GLY A 119 11.15 20.16 -3.24
CA GLY A 119 11.87 19.52 -4.35
C GLY A 119 11.15 19.60 -5.68
N SER A 120 11.34 18.59 -6.53
CA SER A 120 10.67 18.45 -7.83
C SER A 120 9.73 17.24 -7.89
N ARG A 121 9.37 16.69 -6.72
CA ARG A 121 8.44 15.57 -6.61
C ARG A 121 7.03 16.06 -6.93
N ASP A 122 6.32 15.34 -7.79
CA ASP A 122 4.93 15.67 -8.12
C ASP A 122 3.97 15.20 -7.01
N TRP A 123 2.78 15.79 -6.99
CA TRP A 123 1.79 15.60 -5.93
C TRP A 123 1.26 14.15 -5.86
N ASP A 124 1.04 13.53 -7.02
CA ASP A 124 0.53 12.15 -7.16
C ASP A 124 1.60 11.13 -6.78
N ASP A 125 2.82 11.41 -7.17
CA ASP A 125 4.05 10.74 -6.78
C ASP A 125 4.23 10.66 -5.25
N ALA A 126 4.08 11.80 -4.57
CA ALA A 126 4.07 11.89 -3.11
C ALA A 126 2.89 11.14 -2.50
N MET A 127 1.68 11.32 -3.06
CA MET A 127 0.46 10.67 -2.62
C MET A 127 0.57 9.14 -2.69
N LEU A 128 1.08 8.58 -3.78
CA LEU A 128 1.21 7.14 -3.97
C LEU A 128 2.24 6.54 -3.01
N THR A 129 3.34 7.23 -2.78
CA THR A 129 4.34 6.85 -1.77
C THR A 129 3.71 6.80 -0.37
N ALA A 130 2.89 7.80 -0.05
CA ALA A 130 2.20 7.89 1.22
C ALA A 130 1.11 6.83 1.38
N VAL A 131 0.32 6.57 0.34
CA VAL A 131 -0.70 5.51 0.32
C VAL A 131 -0.05 4.15 0.51
N GLN A 132 1.03 3.87 -0.21
CA GLN A 132 1.76 2.61 -0.06
C GLN A 132 2.19 2.42 1.39
N THR A 133 2.91 3.38 1.96
CA THR A 133 3.41 3.25 3.33
C THR A 133 2.27 3.13 4.33
N ALA A 134 1.24 3.98 4.25
CA ALA A 134 0.12 3.93 5.18
C ALA A 134 -0.65 2.60 5.14
N LEU A 135 -0.67 1.90 4.00
CA LEU A 135 -1.38 0.62 3.85
C LEU A 135 -0.51 -0.60 4.19
N GLU A 136 0.77 -0.57 3.84
CA GLU A 136 1.69 -1.71 3.99
C GLU A 136 2.45 -1.68 5.33
N ASP A 137 2.69 -0.49 5.89
CA ASP A 137 3.35 -0.26 7.19
C ASP A 137 2.68 0.93 7.91
N PRO A 138 1.41 0.81 8.33
CA PRO A 138 0.73 1.87 9.06
C PRO A 138 1.42 2.15 10.39
N ARG A 139 1.19 3.35 10.93
CA ARG A 139 1.60 3.65 12.31
C ARG A 139 0.94 2.66 13.30
N PRO A 140 1.57 2.38 14.45
CA PRO A 140 1.00 1.49 15.46
C PRO A 140 -0.43 1.89 15.87
N GLY A 141 -1.32 0.91 15.95
CA GLY A 141 -2.73 1.09 16.31
C GLY A 141 -3.69 1.26 15.13
N PHE A 142 -3.19 1.20 13.90
CA PHE A 142 -3.99 1.29 12.66
C PHE A 142 -3.97 -0.04 11.90
N PRO A 143 -4.99 -0.32 11.06
CA PRO A 143 -6.15 0.53 10.76
C PRO A 143 -7.19 0.61 11.89
N LEU A 144 -7.99 1.68 11.87
CA LEU A 144 -9.15 1.88 12.75
C LEU A 144 -10.47 1.73 11.97
N ASP A 145 -11.53 1.28 12.64
CA ASP A 145 -12.88 1.30 12.08
C ASP A 145 -13.34 2.76 11.91
N ALA A 146 -13.65 3.13 10.68
CA ALA A 146 -14.12 4.47 10.31
C ALA A 146 -15.65 4.51 10.10
N GLY A 147 -16.35 3.43 10.45
CA GLY A 147 -17.79 3.28 10.27
C GLY A 147 -18.18 2.96 8.82
N ASP A 148 -19.45 2.54 8.65
CA ASP A 148 -20.05 2.30 7.33
C ASP A 148 -19.23 1.35 6.42
N GLY A 149 -18.61 0.32 7.01
CA GLY A 149 -17.78 -0.65 6.29
C GLY A 149 -16.50 -0.05 5.70
N LYS A 150 -15.97 1.02 6.32
CA LYS A 150 -14.69 1.63 5.96
C LYS A 150 -13.69 1.44 7.08
N VAL A 151 -12.43 1.32 6.70
CA VAL A 151 -11.31 1.40 7.64
C VAL A 151 -10.42 2.57 7.26
N CYS A 152 -9.76 3.13 8.25
CA CYS A 152 -8.89 4.28 8.12
C CYS A 152 -7.47 3.88 8.55
N TYR A 153 -6.52 4.13 7.67
CA TYR A 153 -5.10 3.98 7.89
C TYR A 153 -4.48 5.37 8.04
N ALA A 154 -3.43 5.49 8.83
CA ALA A 154 -2.68 6.74 8.96
C ALA A 154 -1.19 6.48 9.09
N ALA A 155 -0.40 7.44 8.64
CA ALA A 155 1.06 7.43 8.78
C ALA A 155 1.58 8.88 8.93
N PRO A 156 2.56 9.14 9.81
CA PRO A 156 3.30 10.40 9.78
C PRO A 156 4.10 10.54 8.48
N VAL A 157 4.36 11.79 8.09
CA VAL A 157 5.09 12.14 6.87
C VAL A 157 6.40 12.84 7.22
N ARG A 158 7.46 12.44 6.53
CA ARG A 158 8.74 13.15 6.49
C ARG A 158 9.31 13.14 5.07
N PHE A 159 10.24 14.05 4.81
CA PHE A 159 11.05 14.02 3.60
C PHE A 159 12.35 13.22 3.82
N ASP A 160 13.00 12.84 2.73
CA ASP A 160 14.28 12.13 2.74
C ASP A 160 15.44 12.91 3.39
N ASP A 161 15.33 14.23 3.53
CA ASP A 161 16.26 15.09 4.27
C ASP A 161 15.95 15.17 5.78
N GLY A 162 14.93 14.45 6.24
CA GLY A 162 14.49 14.41 7.62
C GLY A 162 13.57 15.56 8.03
N SER A 163 13.32 16.54 7.16
CA SER A 163 12.31 17.58 7.41
C SER A 163 10.88 16.99 7.37
N ARG A 164 9.90 17.74 7.88
CA ARG A 164 8.49 17.36 7.89
C ARG A 164 7.66 18.46 7.24
N PRO A 165 6.49 18.14 6.63
CA PRO A 165 5.54 19.16 6.24
C PRO A 165 5.11 19.98 7.47
N ASP A 166 5.09 21.31 7.34
CA ASP A 166 4.77 22.21 8.46
C ASP A 166 3.28 22.17 8.82
N ASP A 167 2.41 22.13 7.81
CA ASP A 167 0.96 22.19 8.00
C ASP A 167 0.31 20.81 8.14
N GLU A 168 0.75 19.82 7.37
CA GLU A 168 0.07 18.51 7.22
C GLU A 168 1.03 17.33 7.42
N PRO A 169 1.49 17.09 8.67
CA PRO A 169 2.52 16.08 8.96
C PRO A 169 2.02 14.64 8.96
N PHE A 170 0.75 14.37 8.59
CA PHE A 170 0.18 13.02 8.52
C PHE A 170 -0.56 12.80 7.21
N VAL A 171 -0.66 11.54 6.78
CA VAL A 171 -1.57 11.10 5.72
C VAL A 171 -2.66 10.21 6.32
N LYS A 172 -3.89 10.34 5.81
CA LYS A 172 -4.99 9.41 6.05
C LYS A 172 -5.36 8.70 4.76
N VAL A 173 -5.61 7.39 4.83
CA VAL A 173 -6.10 6.58 3.71
C VAL A 173 -7.35 5.84 4.16
N ILE A 174 -8.46 6.10 3.47
CA ILE A 174 -9.74 5.45 3.75
C ILE A 174 -9.97 4.34 2.74
N VAL A 175 -10.19 3.13 3.23
CA VAL A 175 -10.41 1.93 2.41
C VAL A 175 -11.80 1.37 2.68
N SER A 176 -12.50 0.96 1.62
CA SER A 176 -13.71 0.15 1.75
C SER A 176 -13.33 -1.26 2.18
N ALA A 177 -13.73 -1.67 3.39
CA ALA A 177 -13.51 -3.02 3.90
C ALA A 177 -14.42 -4.07 3.25
N THR A 178 -15.35 -3.64 2.38
CA THR A 178 -16.27 -4.53 1.65
C THR A 178 -15.84 -4.78 0.21
N THR A 179 -15.00 -3.92 -0.35
CA THR A 179 -14.56 -4.01 -1.75
C THR A 179 -13.05 -3.97 -1.92
N ASP A 180 -12.30 -3.83 -0.82
CA ASP A 180 -10.84 -3.75 -0.74
C ASP A 180 -10.26 -2.66 -1.67
N ARG A 181 -10.94 -1.51 -1.69
CA ARG A 181 -10.61 -0.37 -2.55
C ARG A 181 -10.31 0.87 -1.76
N VAL A 182 -9.27 1.59 -2.16
CA VAL A 182 -9.00 2.94 -1.65
C VAL A 182 -10.15 3.85 -2.10
N ILE A 183 -10.79 4.49 -1.13
CA ILE A 183 -11.83 5.50 -1.34
C ILE A 183 -11.17 6.87 -1.51
N THR A 184 -10.28 7.25 -0.59
CA THR A 184 -9.57 8.52 -0.63
C THR A 184 -8.24 8.43 0.12
N ALA A 185 -7.33 9.36 -0.16
CA ALA A 185 -6.08 9.57 0.54
C ALA A 185 -5.71 11.05 0.52
N TYR A 186 -5.39 11.61 1.68
CA TYR A 186 -5.11 13.04 1.80
C TYR A 186 -4.17 13.34 2.98
N PRO A 187 -3.34 14.39 2.88
CA PRO A 187 -2.56 14.90 3.99
C PRO A 187 -3.46 15.62 5.00
N THR A 188 -3.01 15.73 6.25
CA THR A 188 -3.80 16.32 7.31
C THR A 188 -2.94 16.69 8.53
N ARG A 189 -3.52 17.48 9.43
CA ARG A 189 -2.88 17.94 10.68
C ARG A 189 -2.96 16.92 11.81
N THR A 190 -3.94 16.02 11.76
CA THR A 190 -4.24 15.09 12.86
C THR A 190 -3.97 13.66 12.45
N ASP A 191 -3.55 12.88 13.43
CA ASP A 191 -3.15 11.50 13.25
C ASP A 191 -4.28 10.51 13.59
N ASP A 192 -5.53 11.01 13.69
CA ASP A 192 -6.72 10.28 14.12
C ASP A 192 -7.57 9.70 12.96
N CYS A 193 -8.58 8.91 13.32
CA CYS A 193 -9.74 8.54 12.52
C CYS A 193 -10.97 8.78 13.41
#